data_AF-A0A498G4B8-F1
#
_entry.id   AF-A0A498G4B8-F1
#
_cell.length_a   1.000
_cell.length_b   1.000
_cell.length_c   1.000
_cell.angle_alpha   90.00
_cell.angle_beta   90.00
_cell.angle_gamma   90.00
#
_symmetry.space_group_name_H-M   'P 1'
#
loop_
_entity.id
_entity.type
_entity.pdbx_description
1 polymer ?
#
loop_
_entity_poly.entity_id
_entity_poly.type
_entity_poly.pdbx_seq_one_letter_code
_entity_poly.pdbx_strand_id
1 'polypeptide(L)'
;MISVDSLAAGPLFGLPLPELWFGLVFTMLATFLFLDGFDFGAGAIFALLETDDERETVLAAIGPFWDGNEVWLVVFGGALFAAFPPAYAGLFSRHYLLMFGILGALILRGLAPEMYEQRHDAAWQRWWGRAFVAGSVFAPFLLGVFAGNWLVGATRSLTLVGLIVGVTLTLLTVVSGAAFLQLKGRAQLPDSVTTYGTAATAGYLLAVVATLGVLGIRLPDGLSALLSPAIVALVMLSIGLAVGYTVALQHEQSLRALGAAAAMTYGLVAVVARLMYPAIDPATGTTVRGAIVSTLPLNLMTIGASLLLPLVAVYFVVLYSAFSGPITPEEAY
;
A
#
# COMPACT_ATOMS: atom_id res chain seq x y z
N MET A 1 31.15 -25.52 -9.31
CA MET A 1 29.69 -25.72 -9.48
C MET A 1 29.09 -25.80 -8.09
N ILE A 2 28.04 -25.03 -7.82
CA ILE A 2 27.32 -25.10 -6.54
C ILE A 2 26.47 -26.38 -6.58
N SER A 3 26.76 -27.36 -5.73
CA SER A 3 25.97 -28.60 -5.62
C SER A 3 24.67 -28.35 -4.85
N VAL A 4 23.63 -29.16 -5.08
CA VAL A 4 22.37 -29.09 -4.31
C VAL A 4 22.64 -29.23 -2.81
N ASP A 5 23.56 -30.11 -2.43
CA ASP A 5 23.96 -30.29 -1.03
C ASP A 5 24.55 -29.02 -0.43
N SER A 6 25.36 -28.27 -1.20
CA SER A 6 25.91 -27.00 -0.73
C SER A 6 24.85 -25.90 -0.57
N LEU A 7 23.77 -25.92 -1.37
CA LEU A 7 22.62 -25.01 -1.20
C LEU A 7 21.71 -25.42 -0.06
N ALA A 8 21.71 -26.68 0.36
CA ALA A 8 20.91 -27.15 1.50
C ALA A 8 21.64 -26.96 2.84
N ALA A 9 22.98 -26.88 2.84
CA ALA A 9 23.81 -26.88 4.04
C ALA A 9 23.64 -25.65 4.94
N GLY A 10 23.32 -24.49 4.39
CA GLY A 10 23.16 -23.26 5.16
C GLY A 10 22.75 -22.05 4.30
N PRO A 11 22.43 -20.91 4.92
CA PRO A 11 22.04 -19.70 4.20
C PRO A 11 23.14 -19.25 3.24
N LEU A 12 22.75 -18.79 2.05
CA LEU A 12 23.67 -18.22 1.06
C LEU A 12 24.56 -17.15 1.69
N PHE A 13 25.88 -17.33 1.53
CA PHE A 13 26.92 -16.42 2.05
C PHE A 13 26.86 -16.15 3.57
N GLY A 14 26.17 -17.01 4.34
CA GLY A 14 25.97 -16.80 5.79
C GLY A 14 25.05 -15.62 6.12
N LEU A 15 24.26 -15.14 5.15
CA LEU A 15 23.35 -14.01 5.34
C LEU A 15 22.15 -14.38 6.25
N PRO A 16 21.59 -13.42 6.99
CA PRO A 16 20.38 -13.61 7.79
C PRO A 16 19.14 -13.62 6.89
N LEU A 17 19.02 -14.65 6.06
CA LEU A 17 17.95 -14.75 5.06
C LEU A 17 16.53 -14.68 5.65
N PRO A 18 16.22 -15.27 6.82
CA PRO A 18 14.88 -15.12 7.42
C PRO A 18 14.51 -13.66 7.69
N GLU A 19 15.42 -12.88 8.26
CA GLU A 19 15.22 -11.46 8.54
C GLU A 19 15.18 -10.61 7.26
N LEU A 20 16.00 -10.94 6.26
CA LEU A 20 15.97 -10.28 4.96
C LEU A 20 14.65 -10.52 4.23
N TRP A 21 14.12 -11.75 4.25
CA TRP A 21 12.82 -12.07 3.66
C TRP A 21 11.66 -11.43 4.42
N PHE A 22 11.74 -11.33 5.75
CA PHE A 22 10.79 -10.55 6.53
C PHE A 22 10.77 -9.09 6.08
N GLY A 23 11.95 -8.45 6.01
CA GLY A 23 12.08 -7.08 5.51
C GLY A 23 11.59 -6.92 4.07
N LEU A 24 11.88 -7.90 3.21
CA LEU A 24 11.47 -7.89 1.80
C LEU A 24 9.95 -7.97 1.64
N VAL A 25 9.26 -8.81 2.41
CA VAL A 25 7.79 -8.92 2.40
C VAL A 25 7.15 -7.57 2.79
N PHE A 26 7.64 -6.93 3.85
CA PHE A 26 7.13 -5.61 4.25
C PHE A 26 7.52 -4.52 3.24
N THR A 27 8.66 -4.63 2.57
CA THR A 27 9.04 -3.72 1.47
C THR A 27 8.11 -3.88 0.29
N MET A 28 7.78 -5.11 -0.13
CA MET A 28 6.80 -5.39 -1.20
C MET A 28 5.42 -4.83 -0.85
N LEU A 29 4.99 -4.99 0.41
CA LEU A 29 3.75 -4.39 0.90
C LEU A 29 3.79 -2.85 0.83
N ALA A 30 4.90 -2.23 1.26
CA ALA A 30 5.06 -0.78 1.17
C ALA A 30 5.07 -0.29 -0.28
N THR A 31 5.73 -1.00 -1.20
CA THR A 31 5.71 -0.70 -2.62
C THR A 31 4.30 -0.76 -3.19
N PHE A 32 3.55 -1.82 -2.89
CA PHE A 32 2.14 -1.93 -3.28
C PHE A 32 1.31 -0.76 -2.73
N LEU A 33 1.37 -0.51 -1.42
CA LEU A 33 0.59 0.54 -0.77
C LEU A 33 0.96 1.94 -1.25
N PHE A 34 2.17 2.15 -1.76
CA PHE A 34 2.55 3.43 -2.35
C PHE A 34 2.06 3.54 -3.79
N LEU A 35 2.38 2.55 -4.64
CA LEU A 35 2.08 2.59 -6.06
C LEU A 35 0.57 2.53 -6.31
N ASP A 36 -0.10 1.49 -5.83
CA ASP A 36 -1.55 1.38 -5.98
C ASP A 36 -2.30 2.34 -5.01
N GLY A 37 -1.60 2.84 -3.98
CA GLY A 37 -2.15 3.81 -3.04
C GLY A 37 -2.51 5.14 -3.70
N PHE A 38 -1.69 5.66 -4.62
CA PHE A 38 -2.09 6.88 -5.32
C PHE A 38 -3.25 6.62 -6.30
N ASP A 39 -3.37 5.42 -6.85
CA ASP A 39 -4.49 5.05 -7.72
C ASP A 39 -5.81 4.98 -6.93
N PHE A 40 -5.79 4.33 -5.76
CA PHE A 40 -6.93 4.33 -4.83
C PHE A 40 -7.29 5.75 -4.37
N GLY A 41 -6.29 6.58 -4.08
CA GLY A 41 -6.51 7.97 -3.72
C GLY A 41 -7.16 8.78 -4.83
N ALA A 42 -6.71 8.58 -6.07
CA ALA A 42 -7.28 9.22 -7.25
C ALA A 42 -8.76 8.80 -7.44
N GLY A 43 -9.07 7.51 -7.29
CA GLY A 43 -10.44 7.02 -7.35
C GLY A 43 -11.35 7.47 -6.20
N ALA A 44 -10.80 7.77 -5.02
CA ALA A 44 -11.57 8.42 -3.96
C ALA A 44 -11.86 9.90 -4.29
N ILE A 45 -10.89 10.61 -4.85
CA ILE A 45 -11.04 12.02 -5.28
C ILE A 45 -12.01 12.14 -6.46
N PHE A 46 -12.10 11.14 -7.34
CA PHE A 46 -13.06 11.06 -8.44
C PHE A 46 -14.51 11.34 -7.99
N ALA A 47 -14.89 10.92 -6.77
CA ALA A 47 -16.22 11.14 -6.20
C ALA A 47 -16.53 12.62 -5.92
N LEU A 48 -15.50 13.45 -5.78
CA LEU A 48 -15.56 14.85 -5.39
C LEU A 48 -15.41 15.81 -6.58
N LEU A 49 -15.28 15.27 -7.79
CA LEU A 49 -15.20 16.02 -9.04
C LEU A 49 -16.59 16.25 -9.60
N GLU A 50 -16.79 17.41 -10.23
CA GLU A 50 -18.11 17.89 -10.64
C GLU A 50 -18.37 17.63 -12.12
N THR A 51 -17.34 17.74 -12.96
CA THR A 51 -17.46 17.59 -14.42
C THR A 51 -17.00 16.22 -14.89
N ASP A 52 -17.44 15.82 -16.09
CA ASP A 52 -17.03 14.55 -16.70
C ASP A 52 -15.58 14.63 -17.22
N ASP A 53 -15.16 15.78 -17.76
CA ASP A 53 -13.77 16.04 -18.17
C ASP A 53 -12.77 15.87 -17.01
N GLU A 54 -13.12 16.36 -15.82
CA GLU A 54 -12.30 16.18 -14.60
C GLU A 54 -12.16 14.70 -14.23
N ARG A 55 -13.26 13.95 -14.34
CA ARG A 55 -13.30 12.50 -14.05
C ARG A 55 -12.52 11.69 -15.06
N GLU A 56 -12.63 12.01 -16.34
CA GLU A 56 -11.86 11.38 -17.42
C GLU A 56 -10.37 11.66 -17.27
N THR A 57 -9.99 12.89 -16.87
CA THR A 57 -8.60 13.22 -16.54
C THR A 57 -8.04 12.31 -15.44
N VAL A 58 -8.84 11.96 -14.42
CA VAL A 58 -8.41 11.02 -13.37
C VAL A 58 -8.17 9.63 -13.93
N LEU A 59 -9.08 9.11 -14.78
CA LEU A 59 -8.94 7.78 -15.38
C LEU A 59 -7.72 7.71 -16.31
N ALA A 60 -7.54 8.72 -17.15
CA ALA A 60 -6.37 8.84 -18.03
C ALA A 60 -5.05 8.93 -17.23
N ALA A 61 -5.07 9.55 -16.04
CA ALA A 61 -3.88 9.69 -15.19
C ALA A 61 -3.33 8.35 -14.71
N ILE A 62 -4.24 7.46 -14.33
CA ILE A 62 -3.91 6.18 -13.69
C ILE A 62 -3.83 5.04 -14.71
N GLY A 63 -4.50 5.18 -15.86
CA GLY A 63 -4.64 4.17 -16.91
C GLY A 63 -3.34 3.41 -17.24
N PRO A 64 -2.23 4.09 -17.55
CA PRO A 64 -0.98 3.42 -17.92
C PRO A 64 -0.30 2.64 -16.79
N PHE A 65 -0.68 2.84 -15.52
CA PHE A 65 0.09 2.38 -14.36
C PHE A 65 -0.64 1.35 -13.50
N TRP A 66 -1.96 1.46 -13.37
CA TRP A 66 -2.69 0.79 -12.29
C TRP A 66 -2.58 -0.74 -12.31
N ASP A 67 -2.69 -1.38 -13.49
CA ASP A 67 -2.60 -2.84 -13.61
C ASP A 67 -1.20 -3.33 -13.21
N GLY A 68 -0.16 -2.59 -13.63
CA GLY A 68 1.22 -2.85 -13.22
C GLY A 68 1.40 -2.68 -11.70
N ASN A 69 0.81 -1.64 -11.10
CA ASN A 69 0.92 -1.36 -9.67
C ASN A 69 0.32 -2.48 -8.81
N GLU A 70 -0.82 -3.05 -9.22
CA GLU A 70 -1.53 -4.11 -8.47
C GLU A 70 -0.71 -5.41 -8.37
N VAL A 71 0.21 -5.67 -9.31
CA VAL A 71 1.12 -6.84 -9.29
C VAL A 71 1.89 -6.92 -7.97
N TRP A 72 2.22 -5.78 -7.34
CA TRP A 72 2.96 -5.79 -6.07
C TRP A 72 2.18 -6.43 -4.92
N LEU A 73 0.84 -6.41 -4.93
CA LEU A 73 0.04 -7.14 -3.95
C LEU A 73 0.14 -8.65 -4.16
N VAL A 74 0.12 -9.08 -5.43
CA VAL A 74 0.28 -10.50 -5.80
C VAL A 74 1.67 -10.98 -5.41
N VAL A 75 2.71 -10.18 -5.68
CA VAL A 75 4.10 -10.47 -5.27
C VAL A 75 4.22 -10.54 -3.76
N PHE A 76 3.60 -9.62 -3.01
CA PHE A 76 3.55 -9.68 -1.55
C PHE A 76 2.90 -10.97 -1.05
N GLY A 77 1.71 -11.32 -1.56
CA GLY A 77 0.99 -12.54 -1.17
C GLY A 77 1.76 -13.81 -1.52
N GLY A 78 2.36 -13.85 -2.72
CA GLY A 78 3.20 -14.94 -3.20
C GLY A 78 4.49 -15.09 -2.40
N ALA A 79 5.14 -13.98 -2.04
CA ALA A 79 6.33 -13.98 -1.19
C ALA A 79 6.00 -14.47 0.22
N LEU A 80 4.86 -14.06 0.79
CA LEU A 80 4.40 -14.56 2.09
C LEU A 80 4.10 -16.06 2.03
N PHE A 81 3.43 -16.54 0.98
CA PHE A 81 3.17 -17.96 0.76
C PHE A 81 4.46 -18.77 0.62
N ALA A 82 5.41 -18.28 -0.17
CA ALA A 82 6.62 -19.01 -0.51
C ALA A 82 7.66 -18.98 0.63
N ALA A 83 7.81 -17.86 1.33
CA ALA A 83 8.80 -17.71 2.39
C ALA A 83 8.25 -18.10 3.77
N PHE A 84 6.98 -17.79 4.06
CA PHE A 84 6.34 -18.01 5.37
C PHE A 84 4.99 -18.74 5.25
N PRO A 85 4.93 -19.99 4.71
CA PRO A 85 3.68 -20.70 4.47
C PRO A 85 2.73 -20.80 5.67
N PRO A 86 3.20 -21.07 6.91
CA PRO A 86 2.31 -21.10 8.08
C PRO A 86 1.61 -19.77 8.35
N ALA A 87 2.33 -18.65 8.18
CA ALA A 87 1.76 -17.31 8.36
C ALA A 87 0.74 -17.01 7.25
N TYR A 88 1.07 -17.31 6.00
CA TYR A 88 0.13 -17.16 4.88
C TYR A 88 -1.17 -17.93 5.12
N ALA A 89 -1.06 -19.24 5.41
CA ALA A 89 -2.22 -20.09 5.64
C ALA A 89 -3.04 -19.64 6.86
N GLY A 90 -2.39 -19.29 7.96
CA GLY A 90 -3.04 -18.81 9.18
C GLY A 90 -3.80 -17.49 8.96
N LEU A 91 -3.20 -16.52 8.26
CA LEU A 91 -3.80 -15.22 8.03
C LEU A 91 -4.99 -15.29 7.08
N PHE A 92 -4.84 -15.96 5.94
CA PHE A 92 -5.89 -16.08 4.92
C PHE A 92 -7.09 -16.88 5.42
N SER A 93 -6.85 -17.96 6.20
CA SER A 93 -7.94 -18.76 6.78
C SER A 93 -8.67 -18.02 7.91
N ARG A 94 -7.93 -17.38 8.82
CA ARG A 94 -8.51 -16.61 9.95
C ARG A 94 -9.34 -15.42 9.47
N HIS A 95 -8.89 -14.76 8.42
CA HIS A 95 -9.54 -13.57 7.86
C HIS A 95 -10.29 -13.86 6.56
N TYR A 96 -10.79 -15.09 6.37
CA TYR A 96 -11.39 -15.56 5.11
C TYR A 96 -12.38 -14.56 4.50
N LEU A 97 -13.42 -14.16 5.24
CA LEU A 97 -14.43 -13.22 4.74
C LEU A 97 -13.85 -11.83 4.43
N LEU A 98 -12.86 -11.38 5.20
CA LEU A 98 -12.18 -10.12 4.96
C LEU A 98 -11.33 -10.18 3.68
N MET A 99 -10.65 -11.30 3.42
CA MET A 99 -9.90 -11.51 2.18
C MET A 99 -10.81 -11.50 0.96
N PHE A 100 -11.99 -12.14 1.05
CA PHE A 100 -13.00 -12.06 -0.01
C PHE A 100 -13.55 -10.64 -0.21
N GLY A 101 -13.70 -9.87 0.88
CA GLY A 101 -14.07 -8.46 0.81
C GLY A 101 -13.01 -7.62 0.08
N ILE A 102 -11.73 -7.83 0.40
CA ILE A 102 -10.60 -7.17 -0.29
C ILE A 102 -10.61 -7.54 -1.77
N LEU A 103 -10.69 -8.84 -2.09
CA LEU A 103 -10.75 -9.31 -3.47
C LEU A 103 -11.93 -8.69 -4.24
N GLY A 104 -13.12 -8.66 -3.63
CA GLY A 104 -14.29 -8.03 -4.24
C GLY A 104 -14.09 -6.53 -4.49
N ALA A 105 -13.48 -5.80 -3.55
CA ALA A 105 -13.17 -4.39 -3.72
C ALA A 105 -12.15 -4.14 -4.84
N LEU A 106 -11.12 -4.97 -4.95
CA LEU A 106 -10.12 -4.92 -6.02
C LEU A 106 -10.74 -5.24 -7.39
N ILE A 107 -11.59 -6.27 -7.48
CA ILE A 107 -12.35 -6.59 -8.71
C ILE A 107 -13.18 -5.38 -9.16
N LEU A 108 -13.90 -4.74 -8.24
CA LEU A 108 -14.66 -3.53 -8.57
C LEU A 108 -13.74 -2.40 -9.04
N ARG A 109 -12.58 -2.21 -8.38
CA ARG A 109 -11.62 -1.16 -8.73
C ARG A 109 -11.02 -1.36 -10.13
N GLY A 110 -10.68 -2.60 -10.51
CA GLY A 110 -10.08 -2.90 -11.81
C GLY A 110 -11.10 -2.91 -12.95
N LEU A 111 -12.30 -3.45 -12.71
CA LEU A 111 -13.34 -3.53 -13.73
C LEU A 111 -13.98 -2.17 -14.02
N ALA A 112 -14.06 -1.27 -13.03
CA ALA A 112 -14.85 -0.07 -13.16
C ALA A 112 -14.34 0.96 -14.18
N PRO A 113 -13.03 1.31 -14.25
CA PRO A 113 -12.50 2.17 -15.31
C PRO A 113 -12.76 1.62 -16.71
N GLU A 114 -12.42 0.34 -16.92
CA GLU A 114 -12.63 -0.34 -18.20
C GLU A 114 -14.08 -0.29 -18.64
N MET A 115 -15.02 -0.57 -17.74
CA MET A 115 -16.43 -0.52 -18.06
C MET A 115 -16.93 0.91 -18.22
N TYR A 116 -16.45 1.87 -17.42
CA TYR A 116 -16.85 3.28 -17.51
C TYR A 116 -16.69 3.84 -18.92
N GLU A 117 -15.61 3.46 -19.61
CA GLU A 117 -15.26 3.93 -20.96
C GLU A 117 -16.04 3.21 -22.08
N GLN A 118 -16.60 2.02 -21.82
CA GLN A 118 -17.29 1.25 -22.87
C GLN A 118 -18.57 1.92 -23.39
N ARG A 119 -19.24 2.76 -22.58
CA ARG A 119 -20.52 3.39 -22.93
C ARG A 119 -20.67 4.76 -22.29
N HIS A 120 -21.10 5.75 -23.08
CA HIS A 120 -21.28 7.14 -22.65
C HIS A 120 -22.72 7.50 -22.22
N ASP A 121 -23.57 6.51 -21.92
CA ASP A 121 -24.88 6.83 -21.37
C ASP A 121 -24.79 7.14 -19.86
N ALA A 122 -25.52 8.18 -19.43
CA ALA A 122 -25.40 8.73 -18.08
C ALA A 122 -25.67 7.71 -16.97
N ALA A 123 -26.54 6.72 -17.21
CA ALA A 123 -26.82 5.68 -16.22
C ALA A 123 -25.62 4.74 -16.05
N TRP A 124 -25.01 4.32 -17.15
CA TRP A 124 -23.85 3.44 -17.17
C TRP A 124 -22.64 4.07 -16.48
N GLN A 125 -22.22 5.26 -16.91
CA GLN A 125 -21.09 5.98 -16.31
C GLN A 125 -21.34 6.28 -14.83
N ARG A 126 -22.58 6.62 -14.44
CA ARG A 126 -22.91 6.83 -13.02
C ARG A 126 -22.70 5.58 -12.17
N TRP A 127 -23.10 4.40 -12.63
CA TRP A 127 -22.95 3.18 -11.85
C TRP A 127 -21.51 2.68 -11.81
N TRP A 128 -20.79 2.76 -12.93
CA TRP A 128 -19.37 2.39 -12.96
C TRP A 128 -18.48 3.39 -12.24
N GLY A 129 -18.77 4.68 -12.33
CA GLY A 129 -18.08 5.70 -11.52
C GLY A 129 -18.30 5.46 -10.01
N ARG A 130 -19.50 5.08 -9.59
CA ARG A 130 -19.76 4.66 -8.19
C ARG A 130 -19.02 3.39 -7.81
N ALA A 131 -18.94 2.41 -8.70
CA ALA A 131 -18.19 1.17 -8.47
C ALA A 131 -16.69 1.47 -8.34
N PHE A 132 -16.16 2.37 -9.16
CA PHE A 132 -14.77 2.82 -9.11
C PHE A 132 -14.44 3.48 -7.77
N VAL A 133 -15.30 4.41 -7.30
CA VAL A 133 -15.16 5.04 -5.98
C VAL A 133 -15.25 3.99 -4.87
N ALA A 134 -16.22 3.09 -4.94
CA ALA A 134 -16.41 2.05 -3.92
C ALA A 134 -15.20 1.13 -3.82
N GLY A 135 -14.67 0.65 -4.95
CA GLY A 135 -13.45 -0.16 -4.99
C GLY A 135 -12.24 0.61 -4.43
N SER A 136 -12.07 1.86 -4.85
CA SER A 136 -10.94 2.71 -4.47
C SER A 136 -10.95 3.13 -2.99
N VAL A 137 -12.12 3.16 -2.34
CA VAL A 137 -12.23 3.42 -0.91
C VAL A 137 -12.17 2.11 -0.10
N PHE A 138 -12.92 1.08 -0.51
CA PHE A 138 -13.01 -0.16 0.25
C PHE A 138 -11.76 -1.02 0.17
N ALA A 139 -11.02 -1.03 -0.95
CA ALA A 139 -9.79 -1.80 -1.06
C ALA A 139 -8.74 -1.38 -0.01
N PRO A 140 -8.27 -0.11 0.04
CA PRO A 140 -7.32 0.30 1.06
C PRO A 140 -7.91 0.25 2.47
N PHE A 141 -9.21 0.51 2.64
CA PHE A 141 -9.85 0.40 3.94
C PHE A 141 -9.78 -1.03 4.49
N LEU A 142 -10.19 -2.02 3.71
CA LEU A 142 -10.21 -3.43 4.13
C LEU A 142 -8.79 -4.00 4.26
N LEU A 143 -7.85 -3.57 3.41
CA LEU A 143 -6.42 -3.87 3.56
C LEU A 143 -5.86 -3.31 4.87
N GLY A 144 -6.24 -2.10 5.27
CA GLY A 144 -5.85 -1.51 6.54
C GLY A 144 -6.51 -2.24 7.73
N VAL A 145 -7.79 -2.64 7.59
CA VAL A 145 -8.45 -3.51 8.59
C VAL A 145 -7.69 -4.81 8.77
N PHE A 146 -7.27 -5.44 7.68
CA PHE A 146 -6.46 -6.65 7.71
C PHE A 146 -5.10 -6.40 8.37
N ALA A 147 -4.37 -5.36 7.98
CA ALA A 147 -3.07 -5.03 8.55
C ALA A 147 -3.13 -4.72 10.05
N GLY A 148 -4.15 -3.97 10.49
CA GLY A 148 -4.38 -3.67 11.90
C GLY A 148 -4.70 -4.91 12.73
N ASN A 149 -5.54 -5.80 12.20
CA ASN A 149 -5.84 -7.09 12.84
C ASN A 149 -4.62 -8.01 12.88
N TRP A 150 -3.84 -8.05 11.80
CA TRP A 150 -2.61 -8.83 11.70
C TRP A 150 -1.59 -8.38 12.75
N LEU A 151 -1.35 -7.07 12.85
CA LEU A 151 -0.42 -6.46 13.80
C LEU A 151 -0.73 -6.84 15.25
N VAL A 152 -2.00 -6.85 15.65
CA VAL A 152 -2.40 -7.17 17.04
C VAL A 152 -2.72 -8.65 17.27
N GLY A 153 -2.60 -9.49 16.24
CA GLY A 153 -2.97 -10.90 16.33
C GLY A 153 -4.47 -11.14 16.58
N ALA A 154 -5.34 -10.28 16.05
CA ALA A 154 -6.78 -10.43 16.22
C ALA A 154 -7.32 -11.65 15.45
N THR A 155 -8.29 -12.34 16.04
CA THR A 155 -8.99 -13.47 15.43
C THR A 155 -10.31 -13.10 14.75
N ARG A 156 -10.78 -11.88 14.96
CA ARG A 156 -12.02 -11.36 14.38
C ARG A 156 -11.72 -10.45 13.20
N SER A 157 -12.52 -10.54 12.14
CA SER A 157 -12.36 -9.70 10.94
C SER A 157 -12.61 -8.22 11.17
N LEU A 158 -13.51 -7.85 12.08
CA LEU A 158 -13.82 -6.46 12.41
C LEU A 158 -13.42 -6.18 13.86
N THR A 159 -12.44 -5.28 14.03
CA THR A 159 -11.98 -4.82 15.34
C THR A 159 -11.79 -3.31 15.30
N LEU A 160 -11.84 -2.65 16.47
CA LEU A 160 -11.62 -1.21 16.56
C LEU A 160 -10.25 -0.79 15.98
N VAL A 161 -9.18 -1.54 16.28
CA VAL A 161 -7.86 -1.24 15.72
C VAL A 161 -7.84 -1.43 14.20
N GLY A 162 -8.45 -2.50 13.68
CA GLY A 162 -8.58 -2.71 12.25
C GLY A 162 -9.32 -1.56 11.57
N LEU A 163 -10.47 -1.14 12.11
CA LEU A 163 -11.26 -0.04 11.53
C LEU A 163 -10.46 1.28 11.49
N ILE A 164 -9.74 1.61 12.56
CA ILE A 164 -8.94 2.84 12.61
C ILE A 164 -7.75 2.77 11.64
N VAL A 165 -7.06 1.62 11.55
CA VAL A 165 -5.98 1.42 10.58
C VAL A 165 -6.51 1.45 9.15
N GLY A 166 -7.70 0.91 8.91
CA GLY A 166 -8.44 1.03 7.64
C GLY A 166 -8.63 2.48 7.23
N VAL A 167 -9.17 3.31 8.12
CA VAL A 167 -9.32 4.76 7.87
C VAL A 167 -7.97 5.43 7.66
N THR A 168 -6.97 5.08 8.46
CA THR A 168 -5.60 5.64 8.35
C THR A 168 -5.02 5.37 6.98
N LEU A 169 -5.17 4.15 6.48
CA LEU A 169 -4.65 3.76 5.17
C LEU A 169 -5.43 4.43 4.03
N THR A 170 -6.76 4.48 4.10
CA THR A 170 -7.57 5.21 3.10
C THR A 170 -7.23 6.70 3.04
N LEU A 171 -6.96 7.35 4.17
CA LEU A 171 -6.54 8.76 4.16
C LEU A 171 -5.15 8.92 3.53
N LEU A 172 -4.23 8.00 3.81
CA LEU A 172 -2.90 8.01 3.22
C LEU A 172 -2.91 7.75 1.69
N THR A 173 -3.85 6.93 1.21
CA THR A 173 -4.05 6.78 -0.25
C THR A 173 -4.53 8.08 -0.88
N VAL A 174 -5.50 8.78 -0.27
CA VAL A 174 -5.95 10.11 -0.74
C VAL A 174 -4.80 11.14 -0.77
N VAL A 175 -3.93 11.14 0.25
CA VAL A 175 -2.70 11.98 0.27
C VAL A 175 -1.80 11.68 -0.94
N SER A 176 -1.54 10.40 -1.21
CA SER A 176 -0.71 9.99 -2.36
C SER A 176 -1.38 10.32 -3.69
N GLY A 177 -2.69 10.07 -3.80
CA GLY A 177 -3.49 10.32 -5.00
C GLY A 177 -3.58 11.80 -5.35
N ALA A 178 -3.77 12.69 -4.38
CA ALA A 178 -3.77 14.13 -4.64
C ALA A 178 -2.43 14.63 -5.18
N ALA A 179 -1.30 14.15 -4.65
CA ALA A 179 0.02 14.52 -5.16
C ALA A 179 0.29 13.97 -6.56
N PHE A 180 -0.16 12.73 -6.84
CA PHE A 180 -0.04 12.12 -8.16
C PHE A 180 -0.91 12.83 -9.20
N LEU A 181 -2.17 13.12 -8.87
CA LEU A 181 -3.07 13.88 -9.74
C LEU A 181 -2.54 15.29 -10.04
N GLN A 182 -1.98 15.98 -9.04
CA GLN A 182 -1.32 17.27 -9.25
C GLN A 182 0.01 17.19 -10.00
N LEU A 183 0.60 16.00 -10.12
CA LEU A 183 1.76 15.77 -10.98
C LEU A 183 1.33 15.53 -12.43
N LYS A 184 0.20 14.84 -12.65
CA LYS A 184 -0.23 14.35 -13.98
C LYS A 184 -1.28 15.20 -14.66
N GLY A 185 -2.32 15.63 -13.95
CA GLY A 185 -3.52 16.25 -14.54
C GLY A 185 -3.75 17.69 -14.11
N ARG A 186 -2.76 18.36 -13.51
CA ARG A 186 -2.96 19.66 -12.85
C ARG A 186 -3.67 20.73 -13.71
N ALA A 187 -3.36 20.80 -15.00
CA ALA A 187 -3.95 21.81 -15.88
C ALA A 187 -5.46 21.58 -16.14
N GLN A 188 -5.96 20.37 -15.92
CA GLN A 188 -7.32 19.93 -16.21
C GLN A 188 -8.11 19.60 -14.92
N LEU A 189 -7.47 19.66 -13.76
CA LEU A 189 -8.08 19.37 -12.47
C LEU A 189 -8.29 20.64 -11.65
N PRO A 190 -9.35 20.69 -10.83
CA PRO A 190 -9.63 21.85 -10.00
C PRO A 190 -8.61 21.99 -8.86
N ASP A 191 -8.37 23.23 -8.42
CA ASP A 191 -7.51 23.54 -7.27
C ASP A 191 -7.97 22.87 -5.97
N SER A 192 -9.24 22.44 -5.91
CA SER A 192 -9.80 21.67 -4.80
C SER A 192 -9.05 20.35 -4.54
N VAL A 193 -8.39 19.76 -5.54
CA VAL A 193 -7.55 18.56 -5.36
C VAL A 193 -6.44 18.79 -4.33
N THR A 194 -5.81 19.98 -4.34
CA THR A 194 -4.83 20.36 -3.30
C THR A 194 -5.50 20.44 -1.91
N THR A 195 -6.72 20.96 -1.85
CA THR A 195 -7.48 21.04 -0.60
C THR A 195 -7.82 19.65 -0.05
N TYR A 196 -8.20 18.72 -0.92
CA TYR A 196 -8.48 17.32 -0.53
C TYR A 196 -7.22 16.63 0.01
N GLY A 197 -6.07 16.78 -0.66
CA GLY A 197 -4.80 16.22 -0.20
C GLY A 197 -4.33 16.78 1.15
N THR A 198 -4.46 18.09 1.35
CA THR A 198 -4.08 18.74 2.62
C THR A 198 -5.04 18.38 3.76
N ALA A 199 -6.34 18.33 3.51
CA ALA A 199 -7.34 17.85 4.49
C ALA A 199 -7.13 16.37 4.86
N ALA A 200 -6.85 15.53 3.86
CA ALA A 200 -6.53 14.11 4.08
C ALA A 200 -5.25 13.93 4.90
N THR A 201 -4.26 14.80 4.74
CA THR A 201 -3.03 14.78 5.54
C THR A 201 -3.31 15.05 7.02
N ALA A 202 -4.14 16.06 7.32
CA ALA A 202 -4.56 16.33 8.70
C ALA A 202 -5.34 15.14 9.28
N GLY A 203 -6.28 14.58 8.50
CA GLY A 203 -7.01 13.37 8.89
C GLY A 203 -6.09 12.18 9.14
N TYR A 204 -5.10 11.95 8.27
CA TYR A 204 -4.11 10.88 8.39
C TYR A 204 -3.32 11.02 9.69
N LEU A 205 -2.82 12.22 10.03
CA LEU A 205 -2.09 12.44 11.28
C LEU A 205 -2.96 12.16 12.51
N LEU A 206 -4.22 12.62 12.51
CA LEU A 206 -5.18 12.32 13.58
C LEU A 206 -5.43 10.81 13.70
N ALA A 207 -5.57 10.11 12.57
CA ALA A 207 -5.78 8.67 12.51
C ALA A 207 -4.54 7.88 12.96
N VAL A 208 -3.33 8.36 12.68
CA VAL A 208 -2.06 7.80 13.22
C VAL A 208 -2.03 7.95 14.73
N VAL A 209 -2.35 9.12 15.28
CA VAL A 209 -2.42 9.33 16.74
C VAL A 209 -3.45 8.39 17.38
N ALA A 210 -4.64 8.27 16.78
CA ALA A 210 -5.67 7.34 17.24
C ALA A 210 -5.20 5.87 17.19
N THR A 211 -4.52 5.49 16.10
CA THR A 211 -3.93 4.15 15.93
C THR A 211 -2.91 3.87 17.03
N LEU A 212 -1.95 4.77 17.25
CA LEU A 212 -0.94 4.63 18.30
C LEU A 212 -1.58 4.56 19.69
N GLY A 213 -2.60 5.38 19.97
CA GLY A 213 -3.33 5.33 21.23
C GLY A 213 -3.99 3.96 21.49
N VAL A 214 -4.65 3.39 20.47
CA VAL A 214 -5.26 2.06 20.58
C VAL A 214 -4.20 0.96 20.67
N LEU A 215 -3.11 1.05 19.91
CA LEU A 215 -2.00 0.10 19.99
C LEU A 215 -1.34 0.12 21.38
N GLY A 216 -1.20 1.29 22.00
CA GLY A 216 -0.65 1.43 23.35
C GLY A 216 -1.45 0.70 24.44
N ILE A 217 -2.73 0.42 24.17
CA ILE A 217 -3.63 -0.35 25.05
C ILE A 217 -3.63 -1.84 24.68
N ARG A 218 -3.45 -2.17 23.39
CA ARG A 218 -3.62 -3.53 22.87
C ARG A 218 -2.34 -4.35 22.80
N LEU A 219 -1.18 -3.70 22.66
CA LEU A 219 0.10 -4.40 22.59
C LEU A 219 0.48 -4.93 23.98
N PRO A 220 1.13 -6.12 24.07
CA PRO A 220 1.55 -6.69 25.35
C PRO A 220 2.46 -5.76 26.16
N ASP A 221 3.40 -5.09 25.49
CA ASP A 221 4.33 -4.14 26.08
C ASP A 221 3.73 -2.72 26.21
N GLY A 222 2.47 -2.55 25.78
CA GLY A 222 1.71 -1.31 25.83
C GLY A 222 2.45 -0.11 25.24
N LEU A 223 2.40 1.02 25.95
CA LEU A 223 3.06 2.27 25.54
C LEU A 223 4.59 2.14 25.44
N SER A 224 5.22 1.23 26.17
CA SER A 224 6.69 1.11 26.16
C SER A 224 7.24 0.68 24.80
N ALA A 225 6.50 -0.18 24.06
CA ALA A 225 6.84 -0.52 22.68
C ALA A 225 6.82 0.72 21.78
N LEU A 226 5.78 1.56 21.91
CA LEU A 226 5.59 2.76 21.11
C LEU A 226 6.60 3.86 21.42
N LEU A 227 7.09 3.93 22.66
CA LEU A 227 8.10 4.89 23.11
C LEU A 227 9.53 4.46 22.77
N SER A 228 9.73 3.37 22.04
CA SER A 228 11.05 3.01 21.54
C SER A 228 11.62 4.12 20.65
N PRO A 229 12.93 4.45 20.74
CA PRO A 229 13.52 5.55 19.98
C PRO A 229 13.29 5.45 18.47
N ALA A 230 13.26 4.22 17.93
CA ALA A 230 13.01 3.97 16.52
C ALA A 230 11.57 4.34 16.10
N ILE A 231 10.56 3.94 16.88
CA ILE A 231 9.16 4.25 16.54
C ILE A 231 8.89 5.74 16.72
N VAL A 232 9.39 6.34 17.80
CA VAL A 232 9.28 7.79 18.01
C VAL A 232 9.93 8.55 16.84
N ALA A 233 11.13 8.15 16.41
CA ALA A 233 11.79 8.78 15.26
C ALA A 233 10.96 8.63 13.97
N LEU A 234 10.39 7.46 13.69
CA LEU A 234 9.53 7.24 12.51
C LEU A 234 8.24 8.06 12.56
N VAL A 235 7.61 8.19 13.73
CA VAL A 235 6.39 9.00 13.92
C VAL A 235 6.72 10.48 13.74
N MET A 236 7.80 10.98 14.36
CA MET A 236 8.25 12.36 14.19
C MET A 236 8.64 12.67 12.75
N LEU A 237 9.29 11.72 12.07
CA LEU A 237 9.58 11.82 10.64
C LEU A 237 8.29 11.90 9.82
N SER A 238 7.29 11.07 10.11
CA SER A 238 5.98 11.13 9.42
C SER A 238 5.30 12.48 9.60
N ILE A 239 5.33 13.06 10.80
CA ILE A 239 4.81 14.42 11.06
C ILE A 239 5.58 15.46 10.24
N GLY A 240 6.91 15.40 10.21
CA GLY A 240 7.73 16.31 9.40
C GLY A 240 7.46 16.18 7.90
N LEU A 241 7.30 14.94 7.41
CA LEU A 241 6.94 14.65 6.03
C LEU A 241 5.53 15.13 5.68
N ALA A 242 4.57 15.05 6.59
CA ALA A 242 3.22 15.57 6.40
C ALA A 242 3.19 17.10 6.25
N VAL A 243 4.01 17.80 7.05
CA VAL A 243 4.22 19.25 6.89
C VAL A 243 4.91 19.55 5.55
N GLY A 244 5.99 18.83 5.24
CA GLY A 244 6.71 18.96 3.96
C GLY A 244 5.83 18.69 2.74
N TYR A 245 4.96 17.67 2.82
CA TYR A 245 3.95 17.34 1.82
C TYR A 245 2.99 18.52 1.62
N THR A 246 2.43 19.04 2.70
CA THR A 246 1.44 20.14 2.66
C THR A 246 2.05 21.38 2.01
N VAL A 247 3.26 21.75 2.42
CA VAL A 247 4.01 22.88 1.84
C VAL A 247 4.34 22.62 0.37
N ALA A 248 4.82 21.42 0.02
CA ALA A 248 5.17 21.08 -1.35
C ALA A 248 3.94 21.10 -2.28
N LEU A 249 2.79 20.60 -1.84
CA LEU A 249 1.57 20.58 -2.64
C LEU A 249 1.03 22.01 -2.86
N GLN A 250 1.09 22.87 -1.84
CA GLN A 250 0.70 24.28 -1.95
C GLN A 250 1.64 25.11 -2.84
N HIS A 251 2.94 24.78 -2.86
CA HIS A 251 3.92 25.43 -3.74
C HIS A 251 4.09 24.71 -5.08
N GLU A 252 3.14 23.85 -5.45
CA GLU A 252 3.11 23.23 -6.79
C GLU A 252 4.28 22.30 -7.09
N GLN A 253 4.96 21.82 -6.05
CA GLN A 253 6.11 20.93 -6.13
C GLN A 253 5.63 19.47 -6.05
N SER A 254 4.76 19.05 -6.98
CA SER A 254 4.04 17.78 -6.95
C SER A 254 4.96 16.56 -6.83
N LEU A 255 6.15 16.58 -7.45
CA LEU A 255 7.16 15.53 -7.30
C LEU A 255 7.67 15.38 -5.85
N ARG A 256 7.89 16.51 -5.15
CA ARG A 256 8.33 16.48 -3.75
C ARG A 256 7.19 16.04 -2.83
N ALA A 257 5.96 16.47 -3.13
CA ALA A 257 4.77 16.01 -2.41
C ALA A 257 4.60 14.49 -2.56
N LEU A 258 4.72 13.96 -3.78
CA LEU A 258 4.63 12.52 -4.04
C LEU A 258 5.76 11.74 -3.33
N GLY A 259 6.99 12.26 -3.35
CA GLY A 259 8.11 11.69 -2.60
C GLY A 259 7.88 11.67 -1.08
N ALA A 260 7.27 12.73 -0.52
CA ALA A 260 6.88 12.76 0.89
C ALA A 260 5.78 11.75 1.21
N ALA A 261 4.79 11.59 0.34
CA ALA A 261 3.74 10.58 0.46
C ALA A 261 4.29 9.15 0.40
N ALA A 262 5.26 8.89 -0.48
CA ALA A 262 6.02 7.64 -0.52
C ALA A 262 6.71 7.39 0.82
N ALA A 263 7.47 8.36 1.32
CA ALA A 263 8.20 8.22 2.58
C ALA A 263 7.27 8.02 3.78
N MET A 264 6.10 8.67 3.83
CA MET A 264 5.07 8.43 4.86
C MET A 264 4.54 6.99 4.78
N THR A 265 4.31 6.46 3.58
CA THR A 265 3.84 5.08 3.35
C THR A 265 4.84 4.05 3.80
N TYR A 266 6.09 4.16 3.35
CA TYR A 266 7.17 3.27 3.79
C TYR A 266 7.44 3.40 5.29
N GLY A 267 7.37 4.61 5.85
CA GLY A 267 7.51 4.85 7.28
C GLY A 267 6.42 4.16 8.11
N LEU A 268 5.16 4.25 7.68
CA LEU A 268 4.04 3.57 8.34
C LEU A 268 4.23 2.04 8.35
N VAL A 269 4.58 1.47 7.19
CA VAL A 269 4.84 0.03 7.08
C VAL A 269 6.06 -0.39 7.89
N ALA A 270 7.10 0.44 7.97
CA ALA A 270 8.28 0.20 8.81
C ALA A 270 7.93 0.20 10.31
N VAL A 271 7.02 1.05 10.78
CA VAL A 271 6.50 1.00 12.16
C VAL A 271 5.81 -0.33 12.42
N VAL A 272 4.95 -0.79 11.51
CA VAL A 272 4.27 -2.10 11.63
C VAL A 272 5.29 -3.23 11.67
N ALA A 273 6.23 -3.28 10.73
CA ALA A 273 7.26 -4.31 10.68
C ALA A 273 8.11 -4.32 11.97
N ARG A 274 8.45 -3.14 12.50
CA ARG A 274 9.24 -2.99 13.73
C ARG A 274 8.50 -3.45 14.98
N LEU A 275 7.19 -3.21 15.04
CA LEU A 275 6.34 -3.66 16.14
C LEU A 275 6.09 -5.18 16.10
N MET A 276 6.00 -5.74 14.89
CA MET A 276 5.76 -7.17 14.73
C MET A 276 7.02 -8.00 15.01
N TYR A 277 8.19 -7.55 14.55
CA TYR A 277 9.42 -8.31 14.72
C TYR A 277 9.75 -8.57 16.21
N PRO A 278 10.08 -9.82 16.62
CA PRO A 278 10.43 -10.98 15.79
C PRO A 278 9.25 -11.91 15.43
N ALA A 279 8.02 -11.56 15.78
CA ALA A 279 6.83 -12.28 15.36
C ALA A 279 6.48 -11.97 13.88
N ILE A 280 5.88 -12.95 13.22
CA ILE A 280 5.23 -12.76 11.90
C ILE A 280 3.73 -13.03 11.98
N ASP A 281 3.29 -13.88 12.91
CA ASP A 281 1.88 -14.04 13.26
C ASP A 281 1.72 -13.91 14.79
N PRO A 282 1.45 -12.69 15.29
CA PRO A 282 1.26 -12.47 16.72
C PRO A 282 0.11 -13.27 17.34
N ALA A 283 -0.88 -13.70 16.56
CA ALA A 283 -2.03 -14.45 17.07
C ALA A 283 -1.65 -15.85 17.55
N THR A 284 -0.65 -16.46 16.91
CA THR A 284 -0.11 -17.78 17.25
C THR A 284 1.23 -17.69 17.99
N GLY A 285 1.81 -16.50 18.08
CA GLY A 285 3.17 -16.30 18.60
C GLY A 285 4.26 -16.82 17.65
N THR A 286 3.92 -17.13 16.40
CA THR A 286 4.90 -17.67 15.45
C THR A 286 5.91 -16.60 15.05
N THR A 287 7.20 -16.93 15.23
CA THR A 287 8.31 -16.04 14.91
C THR A 287 8.73 -16.16 13.45
N VAL A 288 9.44 -15.14 12.94
CA VAL A 288 10.02 -15.14 11.59
C VAL A 288 10.82 -16.41 11.33
N ARG A 289 11.71 -16.79 12.26
CA ARG A 289 12.54 -18.00 12.14
C ARG A 289 11.75 -19.30 12.32
N GLY A 290 10.62 -19.26 13.03
CA GLY A 290 9.75 -20.42 13.21
C GLY A 290 8.81 -20.67 12.03
N ALA A 291 8.49 -19.65 11.24
CA ALA A 291 7.61 -19.74 10.08
C ALA A 291 8.34 -19.90 8.74
N ILE A 292 9.64 -19.55 8.68
CA ILE A 292 10.41 -19.55 7.43
C ILE A 292 10.53 -20.97 6.87
N VAL A 293 10.50 -21.10 5.53
CA VAL A 293 10.79 -22.35 4.84
C VAL A 293 12.23 -22.86 5.07
N SER A 294 12.48 -24.12 4.72
CA SER A 294 13.79 -24.75 4.83
C SER A 294 14.85 -24.04 3.97
N THR A 295 16.12 -24.28 4.29
CA THR A 295 17.26 -23.56 3.70
C THR A 295 17.33 -23.65 2.18
N LEU A 296 17.08 -24.83 1.61
CA LEU A 296 17.17 -25.04 0.16
C LEU A 296 16.19 -24.16 -0.64
N PRO A 297 14.85 -24.23 -0.41
CA PRO A 297 13.91 -23.35 -1.11
C PRO A 297 14.17 -21.88 -0.80
N LEU A 298 14.56 -21.53 0.44
CA LEU A 298 14.91 -20.14 0.80
C LEU A 298 16.08 -19.60 -0.04
N ASN A 299 17.13 -20.41 -0.22
CA ASN A 299 18.29 -20.06 -1.03
C ASN A 299 17.90 -19.92 -2.52
N LEU A 300 17.13 -20.87 -3.06
CA LEU A 300 16.68 -20.81 -4.45
C LEU A 300 15.82 -19.58 -4.72
N MET A 301 14.86 -19.28 -3.84
CA MET A 301 14.04 -18.08 -3.95
C MET A 301 14.87 -16.82 -3.83
N THR A 302 15.89 -16.79 -2.97
CA THR A 302 16.79 -15.64 -2.82
C THR A 302 17.57 -15.36 -4.10
N ILE A 303 18.08 -16.42 -4.74
CA ILE A 303 18.74 -16.30 -6.05
C ILE A 303 17.75 -15.76 -7.09
N GLY A 304 16.56 -16.32 -7.18
CA GLY A 304 15.51 -15.85 -8.08
C GLY A 304 15.16 -14.38 -7.85
N ALA A 305 14.90 -13.99 -6.61
CA ALA A 305 14.57 -12.62 -6.22
C ALA A 305 15.71 -11.63 -6.56
N SER A 306 16.96 -12.03 -6.36
CA SER A 306 18.13 -11.18 -6.68
C SER A 306 18.27 -10.86 -8.17
N LEU A 307 17.70 -11.69 -9.05
CA LEU A 307 17.69 -11.47 -10.50
C LEU A 307 16.41 -10.77 -10.95
N LEU A 308 15.25 -11.23 -10.45
CA LEU A 308 13.94 -10.77 -10.89
C LEU A 308 13.58 -9.39 -10.33
N LEU A 309 13.87 -9.09 -9.05
CA LEU A 309 13.50 -7.79 -8.48
C LEU A 309 14.21 -6.61 -9.15
N PRO A 310 15.52 -6.66 -9.46
CA PRO A 310 16.15 -5.60 -10.24
C PRO A 310 15.54 -5.46 -11.65
N LEU A 311 15.20 -6.57 -12.30
CA LEU A 311 14.57 -6.55 -13.62
C LEU A 311 13.18 -5.88 -13.56
N VAL A 312 12.38 -6.23 -12.55
CA VAL A 312 11.08 -5.59 -12.30
C VAL A 312 11.27 -4.10 -12.01
N ALA A 313 12.25 -3.72 -11.19
CA ALA A 313 12.55 -2.31 -10.92
C ALA A 313 12.92 -1.54 -12.19
N VAL A 314 13.74 -2.12 -13.09
CA VAL A 314 14.04 -1.53 -14.40
C VAL A 314 12.78 -1.38 -15.24
N TYR A 315 11.91 -2.39 -15.28
CA TYR A 315 10.62 -2.29 -15.97
C TYR A 315 9.78 -1.13 -15.45
N PHE A 316 9.67 -0.94 -14.13
CA PHE A 316 8.94 0.19 -13.54
C PHE A 316 9.60 1.54 -13.85
N VAL A 317 10.93 1.61 -13.86
CA VAL A 317 11.64 2.83 -14.30
C VAL A 317 11.29 3.14 -15.76
N VAL A 318 11.30 2.14 -16.64
CA VAL A 318 10.92 2.32 -18.05
C VAL A 318 9.46 2.77 -18.15
N LEU A 319 8.53 2.08 -17.49
CA LEU A 319 7.09 2.40 -17.49
C LEU A 319 6.84 3.85 -17.09
N TYR A 320 7.36 4.29 -15.93
CA TYR A 320 7.14 5.65 -15.42
C TYR A 320 7.91 6.71 -16.22
N SER A 321 9.03 6.35 -16.86
CA SER A 321 9.75 7.26 -17.76
C SER A 321 9.01 7.48 -19.08
N ALA A 322 8.42 6.42 -19.65
CA ALA A 322 7.70 6.46 -20.91
C ALA A 322 6.44 7.34 -20.81
N PHE A 323 5.72 7.22 -19.69
CA PHE A 323 4.54 8.02 -19.39
C PHE A 323 4.85 9.16 -18.42
N SER A 324 6.01 9.83 -18.53
CA SER A 324 6.44 10.85 -17.55
C SER A 324 5.73 12.20 -17.70
N GLY A 325 5.23 12.53 -18.90
CA GLY A 325 4.53 13.78 -19.19
C GLY A 325 3.22 13.96 -18.41
N PRO A 326 2.71 15.21 -18.34
CA PRO A 326 1.34 15.47 -17.92
C PRO A 326 0.36 14.95 -18.98
N ILE A 327 -0.86 14.64 -18.55
CA ILE A 327 -1.93 14.19 -19.44
C ILE A 327 -2.36 15.39 -20.29
N THR A 328 -2.53 15.16 -21.58
CA THR A 328 -3.08 16.15 -22.50
C THR A 328 -4.53 15.79 -22.88
N PRO A 329 -5.37 16.79 -23.24
CA PRO A 329 -6.76 16.54 -23.60
C PRO A 329 -6.96 15.59 -24.79
N GLU A 330 -5.93 15.41 -25.64
CA GLU A 330 -5.96 14.47 -26.77
C GLU A 330 -5.69 13.01 -26.35
N GLU A 331 -5.20 12.80 -25.14
CA GLU A 331 -4.96 11.47 -24.54
C GLU A 331 -6.13 11.00 -23.66
N ALA A 332 -7.10 11.87 -23.39
CA ALA A 332 -8.44 11.49 -22.93
C ALA A 332 -9.24 11.05 -24.17
N TYR A 333 -9.54 9.74 -24.24
CA TYR A 333 -10.12 9.10 -25.42
C TYR A 333 -11.56 9.51 -25.71
#